data_AF-A0A371P1U7-F1
#
_entry.id   AF-A0A371P1U7-F1
#
_cell.length_a   1.000
_cell.length_b   1.000
_cell.length_c   1.000
_cell.angle_alpha   90.00
_cell.angle_beta   90.00
_cell.angle_gamma   90.00
#
_symmetry.space_group_name_H-M   'P 1'
#
loop_
_entity.id
_entity.type
_entity.pdbx_description
1 polymer ?
#
loop_
_entity_poly.entity_id
_entity_poly.type
_entity_poly.pdbx_seq_one_letter_code
_entity_poly.pdbx_strand_id
1 'polypeptide(L)'
;MNRTRRDAWPPYEPTRHVLVKRVDHRYARPWQGFVVEWRREGQRWTALVVFVDDTQDGSPVVQRWLPADRLRPCHPDPNPSRDAWF
;
A
#
# COMPACT_ATOMS: atom_id res chain seq x y z
N MET A 1 2.68 25.55 -18.44
CA MET A 1 3.42 24.67 -19.35
C MET A 1 2.58 23.44 -19.61
N ASN A 2 2.31 23.14 -20.87
CA ASN A 2 1.41 22.07 -21.29
C ASN A 2 2.21 20.75 -21.30
N ARG A 3 1.98 19.84 -20.33
CA ARG A 3 2.54 18.48 -20.37
C ARG A 3 1.98 17.85 -21.65
N THR A 4 2.81 17.63 -22.66
CA THR A 4 2.33 16.86 -23.81
C THR A 4 2.06 15.44 -23.34
N ARG A 5 1.14 14.74 -23.99
CA ARG A 5 0.78 13.33 -23.70
C ARG A 5 1.99 12.37 -23.68
N ARG A 6 3.16 12.82 -24.14
CA ARG A 6 4.44 12.09 -24.20
C ARG A 6 5.27 12.18 -22.91
N ASP A 7 4.94 13.07 -21.98
CA ASP A 7 5.70 13.30 -20.73
C ASP A 7 5.08 12.61 -19.51
N ALA A 8 3.98 11.88 -19.70
CA ALA A 8 3.29 11.16 -18.64
C ALA A 8 3.81 9.73 -18.52
N TRP A 9 4.09 9.30 -17.28
CA TRP A 9 4.34 7.90 -16.96
C TRP A 9 3.07 7.08 -17.20
N PRO A 10 3.17 5.81 -17.66
CA PRO A 10 2.03 4.90 -17.68
C PRO A 10 1.41 4.73 -16.27
N PRO A 11 0.09 4.47 -16.18
CA PRO A 11 -0.54 4.15 -14.90
C PRO A 11 0.05 2.85 -14.32
N TYR A 12 0.12 2.77 -13.00
CA TYR A 12 0.49 1.53 -12.32
C TYR A 12 -0.69 0.54 -12.39
N GLU A 13 -0.62 -0.49 -13.22
CA GLU A 13 -1.65 -1.54 -13.26
C GLU A 13 -1.06 -2.94 -13.54
N PRO A 14 -1.20 -3.92 -12.61
CA PRO A 14 -1.69 -3.78 -11.23
C PRO A 14 -0.64 -3.24 -10.26
N THR A 15 -1.05 -2.43 -9.29
CA THR A 15 -0.19 -1.99 -8.17
C THR A 15 -0.13 -3.07 -7.09
N ARG A 16 0.99 -3.14 -6.38
CA ARG A 16 1.12 -3.94 -5.15
C ARG A 16 0.92 -3.09 -3.88
N HIS A 17 0.56 -1.81 -4.04
CA HIS A 17 0.36 -0.91 -2.92
C HIS A 17 -0.99 -1.18 -2.27
N VAL A 18 -1.01 -1.20 -0.94
CA VAL A 18 -2.21 -1.46 -0.15
C VAL A 18 -2.24 -0.55 1.08
N LEU A 19 -3.46 -0.23 1.51
CA LEU A 19 -3.71 0.26 2.86
C LEU A 19 -3.98 -0.94 3.77
N VAL A 20 -3.26 -1.00 4.88
CA VAL A 20 -3.40 -2.03 5.92
C VAL A 20 -4.28 -1.48 7.03
N LYS A 21 -5.47 -2.04 7.20
CA LYS A 21 -6.39 -1.64 8.29
C LYS A 21 -5.71 -1.83 9.64
N ARG A 22 -6.01 -0.98 10.61
CA ARG A 22 -5.58 -1.12 12.01
C ARG A 22 -6.68 -1.80 12.84
N VAL A 23 -6.31 -2.77 13.69
CA VAL A 23 -7.28 -3.47 14.58
C VAL A 23 -7.33 -2.85 15.98
N ASP A 24 -6.24 -2.21 16.38
CA ASP A 24 -6.00 -1.64 17.69
C ASP A 24 -6.81 -0.37 17.93
N HIS A 25 -7.13 0.40 16.87
CA HIS A 25 -7.88 1.64 17.01
C HIS A 25 -8.81 1.91 15.81
N ARG A 26 -10.13 1.96 16.07
CA ARG A 26 -11.20 2.02 15.05
C ARG A 26 -11.07 3.18 14.04
N TYR A 27 -10.46 4.28 14.46
CA TYR A 27 -10.28 5.50 13.65
C TYR A 27 -8.81 5.83 13.34
N ALA A 28 -7.88 4.91 13.63
CA ALA A 28 -6.50 5.16 13.26
C ALA A 28 -6.33 5.11 11.74
N ARG A 29 -5.45 5.97 11.22
CA ARG A 29 -5.07 5.94 9.80
C ARG A 29 -4.49 4.56 9.48
N PRO A 30 -4.91 3.91 8.38
CA PRO A 30 -4.32 2.64 7.97
C PRO A 30 -2.84 2.85 7.65
N TRP A 31 -2.03 1.80 7.83
CA TRP A 31 -0.65 1.84 7.38
C TRP A 31 -0.59 1.73 5.87
N GLN A 32 0.42 2.36 5.27
CA GLN A 32 0.73 2.16 3.86
C GLN A 32 1.64 0.93 3.74
N GLY A 33 1.29 0.01 2.84
CA GLY A 33 1.99 -1.26 2.68
C GLY A 33 2.17 -1.68 1.23
N PHE A 34 2.99 -2.70 1.06
CA PHE A 34 3.33 -3.30 -0.22
C PHE A 34 3.19 -4.82 -0.14
N VAL A 35 2.41 -5.40 -1.04
CA VAL A 35 2.23 -6.85 -1.14
C VAL A 35 3.44 -7.48 -1.81
N VAL A 36 4.10 -8.39 -1.10
CA VAL A 36 5.24 -9.18 -1.59
C VAL A 36 4.77 -10.45 -2.26
N GLU A 37 3.86 -11.18 -1.61
CA GLU A 37 3.41 -12.51 -2.04
C GLU A 37 1.95 -12.76 -1.63
N TRP A 38 1.26 -13.62 -2.38
CA TRP A 38 -0.06 -14.15 -2.02
C TRP A 38 0.03 -15.64 -1.78
N ARG A 39 -0.71 -16.13 -0.78
CA ARG A 39 -0.96 -17.56 -0.59
C ARG A 39 -2.42 -17.80 -0.23
N ARG A 40 -2.87 -19.04 -0.47
CA ARG A 40 -4.22 -19.49 -0.16
C ARG A 40 -4.18 -20.55 0.93
N GLU A 41 -4.95 -20.32 2.00
CA GLU A 41 -5.14 -21.26 3.11
C GLU A 41 -6.61 -21.70 3.12
N GLY A 42 -6.88 -22.88 2.55
CA GLY A 42 -8.24 -23.36 2.32
C GLY A 42 -9.03 -22.42 1.39
N GLN A 43 -10.06 -21.79 1.92
CA GLN A 43 -10.89 -20.82 1.18
C GLN A 43 -10.47 -19.35 1.39
N ARG A 44 -9.47 -19.08 2.24
CA ARG A 44 -9.05 -17.71 2.58
C ARG A 44 -7.75 -17.35 1.87
N TRP A 45 -7.65 -16.10 1.43
CA TRP A 45 -6.42 -15.52 0.89
C TRP A 45 -5.69 -14.73 1.97
N THR A 46 -4.37 -14.89 2.01
CA THR A 46 -3.47 -14.08 2.83
C THR A 46 -2.35 -13.53 1.96
N ALA A 47 -1.90 -12.31 2.25
CA ALA A 47 -0.76 -11.71 1.59
C ALA A 47 0.38 -11.47 2.58
N LEU A 48 1.61 -11.66 2.14
CA LEU A 48 2.80 -11.17 2.82
C LEU A 48 2.93 -9.69 2.50
N VAL A 49 2.83 -8.84 3.52
CA VAL A 49 2.85 -7.38 3.36
C VAL A 49 4.01 -6.79 4.16
N VAL A 50 4.74 -5.89 3.52
CA VAL A 50 5.71 -5.01 4.18
C VAL A 50 5.06 -3.64 4.38
N PHE A 51 5.14 -3.09 5.58
CA PHE A 51 4.59 -1.77 5.91
C PHE A 51 5.37 -1.13 7.06
N VAL A 52 5.22 0.18 7.23
CA VAL A 52 5.84 0.93 8.33
C VAL A 52 4.81 1.11 9.46
N ASP A 53 5.19 0.71 10.67
CA ASP A 53 4.43 0.91 11.90
C ASP A 53 5.25 1.77 12.87
N ASP A 54 5.01 3.08 12.80
CA ASP A 54 5.71 4.09 13.60
C ASP A 54 5.41 4.00 15.11
N THR A 55 4.55 3.07 15.55
CA THR A 55 4.28 2.83 16.97
C THR A 55 5.28 1.87 17.63
N GLN A 56 6.12 1.20 16.84
CA GLN A 56 7.13 0.28 17.36
C GLN A 56 8.45 1.01 17.60
N ASP A 57 9.00 0.84 18.81
CA ASP A 57 10.34 1.34 19.13
C ASP A 57 11.41 0.61 18.30
N GLY A 58 12.32 1.36 17.68
CA GLY A 58 13.43 0.82 16.90
C GLY A 58 13.16 0.78 15.39
N SER A 59 13.05 -0.43 14.80
CA SER A 59 12.85 -0.62 13.35
C SER A 59 11.35 -0.73 13.02
N PRO A 60 10.72 0.31 12.46
CA PRO A 60 9.28 0.32 12.23
C PRO A 60 8.88 -0.50 11.00
N VAL A 61 9.82 -1.14 10.29
CA VAL A 61 9.53 -1.96 9.12
C VAL A 61 9.00 -3.32 9.56
N VAL A 62 7.73 -3.56 9.31
CA VAL A 62 7.03 -4.79 9.64
C VAL A 62 6.80 -5.61 8.39
N GLN A 63 7.09 -6.91 8.46
CA GLN A 63 6.74 -7.88 7.42
C GLN A 63 5.85 -8.97 8.01
N ARG A 64 4.62 -9.11 7.51
CA ARG A 64 3.62 -10.02 8.10
C ARG A 64 2.64 -10.59 7.07
N TRP A 65 2.22 -11.84 7.28
CA TRP A 65 1.08 -12.42 6.59
C TRP A 65 -0.23 -11.86 7.14
N LEU A 66 -1.03 -11.23 6.29
CA LEU A 66 -2.30 -10.62 6.64
C LEU A 66 -3.43 -11.20 5.79
N PRO A 67 -4.63 -11.44 6.36
CA PRO A 67 -5.78 -11.86 5.58
C PRO A 67 -6.22 -10.73 4.63
N ALA A 68 -6.74 -11.12 3.46
CA ALA A 68 -7.08 -10.19 2.38
C ALA A 68 -8.09 -9.10 2.80
N ASP A 69 -8.98 -9.40 3.75
CA ASP A 69 -9.98 -8.47 4.29
C ASP A 69 -9.39 -7.31 5.11
N ARG A 70 -8.13 -7.44 5.53
CA ARG A 70 -7.33 -6.38 6.18
C ARG A 70 -6.70 -5.42 5.19
N LEU A 71 -6.73 -5.74 3.89
CA LEU A 71 -6.05 -5.00 2.84
C LEU A 71 -7.05 -4.25 1.96
N ARG A 72 -6.68 -3.04 1.56
CA ARG A 72 -7.39 -2.28 0.53
C ARG A 72 -6.38 -1.84 -0.53
N PRO A 73 -6.58 -2.14 -1.82
CA PRO A 73 -5.72 -1.64 -2.88
C PRO A 73 -5.58 -0.12 -2.80
N CYS A 74 -4.35 0.37 -2.96
CA CYS A 74 -4.03 1.78 -3.08
C CYS A 74 -3.46 2.02 -4.49
N HIS A 75 -4.02 2.99 -5.20
CA HIS A 75 -3.59 3.34 -6.55
C HIS A 75 -2.86 4.68 -6.49
N PRO A 76 -1.52 4.68 -6.34
CA PRO A 76 -0.76 5.91 -6.44
C PRO A 76 -0.85 6.46 -7.87
N ASP A 77 -1.06 7.77 -7.99
CA ASP A 77 -0.94 8.48 -9.26
C ASP A 77 0.55 8.76 -9.53
N PRO A 78 1.16 8.19 -10.59
CA PRO A 78 2.55 8.49 -10.94
C PRO A 78 2.74 9.86 -11.60
N ASN A 79 1.66 10.56 -11.96
CA ASN A 79 1.69 11.85 -12.64
C ASN A 79 1.03 12.98 -11.84
N PRO A 80 1.31 13.14 -10.53
CA PRO A 80 0.68 14.20 -9.76
C PRO A 80 1.12 15.57 -10.29
N SER A 81 0.40 16.62 -9.88
CA SER A 81 0.80 18.00 -10.15
C SER A 81 2.22 18.24 -9.61
N ARG A 82 2.99 19.13 -10.26
CA ARG A 82 4.40 19.33 -9.91
C ARG A 82 4.60 19.73 -8.45
N ASP A 83 3.64 20.48 -7.90
CA ASP A 83 3.66 20.96 -6.52
C ASP A 83 3.10 19.95 -5.50
N ALA A 84 2.73 18.75 -5.94
CA ALA A 84 2.29 17.65 -5.07
C ALA A 84 3.40 16.61 -4.80
N TRP A 85 4.62 16.85 -5.30
CA TRP A 85 5.81 16.09 -4.92
C TRP A 85 6.41 16.70 -3.65
N PHE A 86 5.94 16.21 -2.50
CA PHE A 86 6.36 16.55 -1.12
C PHE A 86 5.97 17.94 -0.61
#